data_AF-A0A957HQB2-F1
#
_entry.id   AF-A0A957HQB2-F1
#
_cell.length_a   1.000
_cell.length_b   1.000
_cell.length_c   1.000
_cell.angle_alpha   90.00
_cell.angle_beta   90.00
_cell.angle_gamma   90.00
#
_symmetry.space_group_name_H-M   'P 1'
#
loop_
_entity.id
_entity.type
_entity.pdbx_description
1 polymer ?
#
loop_
_entity_poly.entity_id
_entity_poly.type
_entity_poly.pdbx_seq_one_letter_code
_entity_poly.pdbx_strand_id
1 'polypeptide(L)' 'ITSNMDIWTWRKMVEDGKVEDARADGSIVMYDQSLSEVARWNFQSAWPVKVTGPSVKADSNEIGIEELTLAHEYIERVQ' A
#
# COMPACT_ATOMS: atom_id res chain seq x y z
N ILE A 1 3.85 0.34 -15.41
CA ILE A 1 2.65 -0.11 -14.67
C ILE A 1 2.95 -1.49 -14.15
N THR A 2 2.87 -1.67 -12.84
CA THR A 2 3.18 -2.98 -12.24
C THR A 2 2.11 -3.99 -12.70
N SER A 3 2.49 -5.23 -13.01
CA SER A 3 1.54 -6.27 -13.45
C SER A 3 0.78 -6.90 -12.27
N ASN A 4 1.16 -6.54 -11.05
CA ASN A 4 0.56 -7.06 -9.83
C ASN A 4 -0.81 -6.40 -9.58
N MET A 5 -1.87 -7.22 -9.61
CA MET A 5 -3.27 -6.80 -9.45
C MET A 5 -3.77 -6.96 -7.99
N ASP A 6 -2.88 -7.28 -7.05
CA ASP A 6 -3.25 -7.64 -5.68
C ASP A 6 -3.89 -6.43 -4.97
N ILE A 7 -3.36 -5.22 -5.20
CA ILE A 7 -3.93 -3.96 -4.66
C ILE A 7 -5.35 -3.73 -5.18
N TRP A 8 -5.59 -3.99 -6.47
CA TRP A 8 -6.92 -3.84 -7.07
C TRP A 8 -7.90 -4.89 -6.57
N THR A 9 -7.45 -6.12 -6.40
CA THR A 9 -8.24 -7.21 -5.80
C THR A 9 -8.61 -6.87 -4.35
N TRP A 10 -7.65 -6.39 -3.58
CA TRP A 10 -7.84 -6.00 -2.19
C TRP A 10 -8.81 -4.81 -2.07
N ARG A 11 -8.68 -3.80 -2.92
CA ARG A 11 -9.64 -2.69 -3.01
C ARG A 11 -11.04 -3.18 -3.36
N LYS A 12 -11.16 -4.09 -4.33
CA LYS A 12 -12.46 -4.63 -4.74
C LYS A 12 -13.18 -5.34 -3.59
N MET A 13 -12.46 -6.03 -2.71
CA MET A 13 -13.05 -6.63 -1.50
C MET A 13 -13.69 -5.58 -0.57
N VAL A 14 -13.04 -4.43 -0.41
CA VAL A 14 -13.60 -3.29 0.36
C VAL A 14 -14.83 -2.71 -0.35
N GLU A 15 -14.77 -2.53 -1.67
CA GLU A 15 -15.89 -2.02 -2.49
C GLU A 15 -17.11 -2.96 -2.48
N ASP A 16 -16.87 -4.28 -2.46
CA ASP A 16 -17.91 -5.31 -2.36
C ASP A 16 -18.49 -5.44 -0.94
N GLY A 17 -18.08 -4.58 0.01
CA GLY A 17 -18.58 -4.55 1.38
C GLY A 17 -17.95 -5.58 2.32
N LYS A 18 -16.94 -6.33 1.87
CA LYS A 18 -16.20 -7.31 2.68
C LYS A 18 -15.02 -6.67 3.41
N VAL A 19 -15.27 -5.55 4.07
CA VAL A 19 -14.24 -4.74 4.72
C VAL A 19 -13.52 -5.53 5.82
N GLU A 20 -14.26 -6.34 6.58
CA GLU A 20 -13.69 -7.19 7.63
C GLU A 20 -12.69 -8.22 7.08
N ASP A 21 -13.01 -8.86 5.95
CA ASP A 21 -12.12 -9.82 5.27
C ASP A 21 -10.94 -9.11 4.58
N ALA A 22 -11.06 -7.82 4.31
CA ALA A 22 -10.03 -6.98 3.71
C ALA A 22 -9.09 -6.36 4.75
N ARG A 23 -9.27 -6.61 6.05
CA ARG A 23 -8.31 -6.14 7.06
C ARG A 23 -7.01 -6.96 6.96
N ALA A 24 -5.89 -6.27 6.77
CA ALA A 24 -4.58 -6.90 6.66
C ALA A 24 -3.56 -6.22 7.58
N ASP A 25 -2.72 -7.03 8.22
CA ASP A 25 -1.57 -6.56 8.96
C ASP A 25 -0.37 -6.41 8.03
N GLY A 26 0.56 -5.52 8.37
CA GLY A 26 1.76 -5.34 7.56
C GLY A 26 2.87 -4.57 8.26
N SER A 27 4.03 -4.54 7.59
CA SER A 27 5.22 -3.88 8.08
C SER A 27 5.82 -3.00 7.00
N ILE A 28 6.17 -1.77 7.36
CA ILE A 28 7.03 -0.89 6.57
C ILE A 28 8.43 -1.03 7.15
N VAL A 29 9.37 -1.56 6.37
CA VAL A 29 10.75 -1.77 6.80
C VAL A 29 11.67 -0.88 5.98
N MET A 30 12.43 -0.04 6.67
CA MET A 30 13.45 0.82 6.08
C MET A 30 14.82 0.17 6.23
N TYR A 31 15.52 0.04 5.12
CA TYR A 31 16.88 -0.51 5.06
C TYR A 31 17.90 0.58 4.70
N ASP A 32 19.13 0.43 5.19
CA ASP A 32 20.28 1.22 4.73
C ASP A 32 20.92 0.64 3.46
N GLN A 33 22.01 1.27 2.99
CA GLN A 33 22.77 0.83 1.82
C GLN A 33 23.44 -0.55 2.00
N SER A 34 23.58 -1.01 3.25
CA SER A 34 24.13 -2.33 3.60
C SER A 34 23.03 -3.38 3.80
N LEU A 35 21.77 -3.06 3.45
CA LEU A 35 20.58 -3.89 3.69
C LEU A 35 20.34 -4.20 5.18
N SER A 36 20.84 -3.35 6.08
CA SER A 36 20.53 -3.44 7.51
C SER A 36 19.26 -2.66 7.81
N GLU A 37 18.39 -3.23 8.64
CA GLU A 37 17.16 -2.60 9.05
C GLU A 37 17.46 -1.39 9.96
N VAL A 38 16.96 -0.22 9.57
CA VAL A 38 17.15 1.06 10.28
C VAL A 38 15.91 1.45 11.06
N ALA A 39 14.73 1.12 10.51
CA ALA A 39 13.46 1.38 11.17
C ALA A 39 12.40 0.41 10.65
N ARG A 40 11.45 0.06 11.52
CA ARG A 40 10.27 -0.70 11.15
C ARG A 40 9.03 -0.12 11.80
N TRP A 41 7.99 0.01 11.00
CA TRP A 41 6.64 0.30 11.44
C TRP A 41 5.76 -0.90 11.19
N ASN A 42 5.11 -1.41 12.22
CA ASN A 42 4.10 -2.44 12.10
C ASN A 42 2.73 -1.76 12.17
N PHE A 43 1.87 -2.06 11.22
CA PHE A 43 0.47 -1.64 11.23
C PHE A 43 -0.44 -2.86 11.30
N GLN A 44 -1.57 -2.70 11.98
CA GLN A 44 -2.55 -3.76 12.15
C GLN A 44 -3.91 -3.34 11.62
N SER A 45 -4.64 -4.32 11.09
CA SER A 45 -5.98 -4.16 10.56
C SER A 45 -6.08 -3.00 9.58
N ALA A 46 -5.18 -2.94 8.60
CA ALA A 46 -5.23 -1.93 7.55
C ALA A 46 -6.16 -2.34 6.40
N TRP A 47 -6.73 -1.36 5.71
CA TRP A 47 -7.49 -1.56 4.46
C TRP A 47 -7.32 -0.37 3.51
N PRO A 48 -7.44 -0.60 2.19
CA PRO A 48 -7.30 0.46 1.19
C PRO A 48 -8.48 1.42 1.23
N VAL A 49 -8.21 2.72 1.37
CA VAL A 49 -9.23 3.78 1.26
C VAL A 49 -9.20 4.47 -0.10
N LYS A 50 -8.04 4.50 -0.76
CA LYS A 50 -7.87 5.12 -2.06
C LYS A 50 -6.72 4.47 -2.81
N VAL A 51 -6.95 4.17 -4.09
CA VAL A 51 -5.91 3.81 -5.05
C VAL A 51 -5.98 4.82 -6.19
N THR A 52 -4.89 5.54 -6.41
CA THR A 52 -4.73 6.47 -7.52
C THR A 52 -3.70 5.87 -8.48
N GLY A 53 -4.15 5.52 -9.67
CA GLY A 53 -3.25 5.06 -10.73
C GLY A 53 -2.48 6.21 -11.38
N PRO A 54 -1.43 5.89 -12.15
CA PRO A 54 -0.65 6.89 -12.85
C PRO A 54 -1.51 7.60 -13.90
N SER A 55 -1.39 8.92 -14.00
CA SER A 55 -2.07 9.67 -15.07
C SER A 55 -1.49 9.26 -16.42
N VAL A 56 -2.29 8.58 -17.24
CA VAL A 56 -1.88 8.13 -18.57
C VAL A 56 -1.93 9.34 -19.51
N LYS A 57 -0.82 10.07 -19.62
CA LYS A 57 -0.62 11.09 -20.65
C LYS A 57 0.27 10.52 -21.75
N ALA A 58 -0.27 10.42 -22.96
CA ALA A 58 0.44 9.88 -24.12
C ALA A 58 1.61 10.76 -24.62
N ASP A 59 1.70 12.00 -24.14
CA ASP A 59 2.67 13.02 -24.57
C ASP A 59 3.74 13.32 -23.49
N SER A 60 3.81 12.51 -22.42
CA SER A 60 4.63 12.82 -21.25
C SER A 60 5.53 11.64 -20.86
N ASN A 61 6.83 11.89 -20.71
CA ASN A 61 7.81 10.97 -20.10
C ASN A 61 7.68 10.94 -18.56
N GLU A 62 6.49 11.19 -18.02
CA GLU A 62 6.23 11.17 -16.58
C GLU A 62 6.30 9.74 -16.05
N ILE A 63 7.07 9.55 -14.98
CA ILE A 63 7.10 8.27 -14.26
C ILE A 63 5.71 8.04 -13.67
N GLY A 64 5.07 6.96 -14.08
CA GLY A 64 3.78 6.55 -13.52
C GLY A 64 3.94 6.17 -12.06
N ILE A 65 3.48 7.03 -11.15
CA ILE A 65 3.42 6.76 -9.72
C ILE A 65 2.04 6.20 -9.40
N GLU A 66 2.01 5.04 -8.75
CA GLU A 66 0.81 4.48 -8.13
C GLU A 66 0.79 4.91 -6.66
N GLU A 67 -0.29 5.57 -6.24
CA GLU A 67 -0.48 6.00 -4.85
C GLU A 67 -1.58 5.16 -4.19
N LEU A 68 -1.23 4.48 -3.11
CA LEU A 68 -2.15 3.71 -2.27
C LEU A 68 -2.24 4.37 -0.90
N THR A 69 -3.44 4.78 -0.52
CA THR A 69 -3.73 5.27 0.83
C THR A 69 -4.40 4.16 1.63
N LEU A 70 -3.85 3.85 2.80
CA LEU A 70 -4.38 2.87 3.74
C LEU A 70 -4.94 3.58 4.99
N ALA A 71 -6.07 3.11 5.48
CA ALA A 71 -6.47 3.35 6.86
C ALA A 71 -6.04 2.15 7.70
N HIS A 72 -5.61 2.38 8.94
CA HIS A 72 -5.19 1.34 9.88
C HIS A 72 -5.73 1.66 11.26
N GLU A 73 -5.90 0.64 12.10
CA GLU A 73 -6.34 0.84 13.49
C GLU A 73 -5.16 1.13 14.42
N TYR A 74 -4.05 0.45 14.19
CA TYR A 74 -2.84 0.60 15.00
C TYR A 74 -1.62 0.72 14.10
N ILE A 75 -0.70 1.61 14.47
CA ILE A 75 0.63 1.68 13.91
C ILE A 75 1.62 1.92 15.05
N GLU A 76 2.69 1.13 15.08
CA GLU A 76 3.77 1.28 16.05
C GLU A 76 5.12 1.21 15.37
N ARG A 77 6.07 1.98 15.88
CA ARG A 77 7.47 1.90 15.47
C ARG A 77 8.18 0.94 16.43
N VAL A 78 8.74 -0.13 15.88
CA VAL A 78 9.38 -1.22 16.65
C VAL A 78 10.92 -1.16 16.61
N GLN A 79 11.51 -0.34 15.73
CA GLN A 79 12.97 -0.16 15.60
C GLN A 79 13.35 1.30 15.31
#